data_AF-A0A6I9PAQ4-F1
#
_entry.id   AF-A0A6I9PAQ4-F1
#
_cell.length_a   1.000
_cell.length_b   1.000
_cell.length_c   1.000
_cell.angle_alpha   90.00
_cell.angle_beta   90.00
_cell.angle_gamma   90.00
#
_symmetry.space_group_name_H-M   'P 1'
#
loop_
_entity.id
_entity.type
_entity.pdbx_description
1 polymer ?
#
loop_
_entity_poly.entity_id
_entity_poly.type
_entity_poly.pdbx_seq_one_letter_code
_entity_poly.pdbx_strand_id
1 'polypeptide(L)'
;SSRLYRLRNNHRISVAASSKLLSNMMVGYRGMGLSMGSMICGWDKEGPGLYYVDDNATRLSGRMFSTGCGSSFAYGVVDSGYREDMTVEEAYELGRRGIAHATHRDAYSGGFVNMYHMREDGWIKVCKEDVSELIHRYREGMF
;
A
#
# COMPACT_ATOMS: atom_id res chain seq x y z
N SER A 1 -8.78 -2.85 16.85
CA SER A 1 -8.22 -1.70 17.62
C SER A 1 -8.89 -0.35 17.32
N SER A 2 -9.17 0.01 16.05
CA SER A 2 -9.69 1.34 15.65
C SER A 2 -11.16 1.64 16.07
N ARG A 3 -11.93 0.62 16.47
CA ARG A 3 -13.30 0.78 16.97
C ARG A 3 -13.35 1.18 18.45
N LEU A 4 -12.45 0.63 19.27
CA LEU A 4 -12.36 0.93 20.71
C LEU A 4 -11.83 2.35 20.98
N TYR A 5 -10.88 2.83 20.17
CA TYR A 5 -10.36 4.20 20.28
C TYR A 5 -11.41 5.25 19.91
N ARG A 6 -12.22 5.00 18.87
CA ARG A 6 -13.35 5.89 18.50
C ARG A 6 -14.37 6.02 19.62
N LEU A 7 -14.64 4.93 20.34
CA LEU A 7 -15.57 4.92 21.47
C LEU A 7 -15.04 5.67 22.70
N ARG A 8 -13.71 5.73 22.88
CA ARG A 8 -13.09 6.43 24.03
C ARG A 8 -12.83 7.92 23.78
N ASN A 9 -12.41 8.29 22.57
CA ASN A 9 -11.90 9.65 22.31
C ASN A 9 -12.83 10.50 21.43
N ASN A 10 -14.01 9.99 21.08
CA ASN A 10 -15.05 10.66 20.29
C ASN A 10 -14.56 11.27 18.95
N HIS A 11 -13.40 10.81 18.46
CA HIS A 11 -12.75 11.25 17.23
C HIS A 11 -12.09 10.05 16.53
N ARG A 12 -11.95 10.14 15.20
CA ARG A 12 -11.18 9.16 14.42
C ARG A 12 -9.71 9.20 14.87
N ILE A 13 -9.12 8.02 15.03
CA ILE A 13 -7.69 7.89 15.35
C ILE A 13 -6.86 8.43 14.18
N SER A 14 -5.79 9.19 14.46
CA SER A 14 -4.87 9.63 13.41
C SER A 14 -4.14 8.44 12.80
N VAL A 15 -3.66 8.59 11.57
CA VAL A 15 -2.88 7.56 10.89
C VAL A 15 -1.57 7.32 11.66
N ALA A 16 -0.96 8.41 12.14
CA ALA A 16 0.23 8.39 12.97
C ALA A 16 0.05 7.61 14.29
N ALA A 17 -1.08 7.80 14.98
CA ALA A 17 -1.39 7.09 16.22
C ALA A 17 -1.68 5.61 15.95
N SER A 18 -2.40 5.30 14.87
CA SER A 18 -2.67 3.91 14.46
C SER A 18 -1.37 3.16 14.16
N SER A 19 -0.45 3.78 13.43
CA SER A 19 0.86 3.17 13.14
C SER A 19 1.76 3.04 14.36
N LYS A 20 1.70 4.00 15.29
CA LYS A 20 2.43 3.88 16.56
C LYS A 20 1.90 2.76 17.44
N LEU A 21 0.58 2.57 17.49
CA LEU A 21 -0.04 1.44 18.21
C LEU A 21 0.41 0.10 17.63
N LEU A 22 0.43 -0.05 16.31
CA LEU A 22 0.89 -1.29 15.67
C LEU A 22 2.38 -1.54 15.95
N SER A 23 3.23 -0.53 15.79
CA SER A 23 4.67 -0.62 16.09
C SER A 23 4.90 -1.02 17.55
N ASN A 24 4.19 -0.40 18.51
CA ASN A 24 4.29 -0.74 19.92
C ASN A 24 3.85 -2.20 20.21
N MET A 25 2.84 -2.72 19.50
CA MET A 25 2.48 -4.13 19.61
C MET A 25 3.62 -5.01 19.11
N MET A 26 4.25 -4.67 17.97
CA MET A 26 5.36 -5.44 17.42
C MET A 26 6.59 -5.46 18.33
N VAL A 27 6.86 -4.37 19.09
CA VAL A 27 7.96 -4.36 20.08
C VAL A 27 7.84 -5.52 21.07
N GLY A 28 6.61 -5.85 21.52
CA GLY A 28 6.37 -6.94 22.45
C GLY A 28 6.61 -8.35 21.87
N TYR A 29 6.60 -8.47 20.55
CA TYR A 29 6.83 -9.72 19.83
C TYR A 29 8.18 -9.77 19.10
N ARG A 30 9.03 -8.76 19.31
CA ARG A 30 10.33 -8.65 18.64
C ARG A 30 11.21 -9.86 19.01
N GLY A 31 11.77 -10.52 17.99
CA GLY A 31 12.62 -11.70 18.18
C GLY A 31 11.85 -13.02 18.36
N MET A 32 10.52 -13.02 18.27
CA MET A 32 9.70 -14.25 18.33
C MET A 32 9.49 -14.92 16.96
N GLY A 33 10.24 -14.51 15.93
CA GLY A 33 10.13 -15.08 14.59
C GLY A 33 8.88 -14.67 13.82
N LEU A 34 8.22 -13.57 14.21
CA LEU A 34 7.17 -12.96 13.40
C LEU A 34 7.78 -12.38 12.12
N SER A 35 7.13 -12.60 10.98
CA SER A 35 7.47 -11.96 9.71
C SER A 35 6.26 -11.14 9.26
N MET A 36 6.39 -9.82 9.27
CA MET A 36 5.32 -8.90 8.89
C MET A 36 5.92 -7.59 8.36
N GLY A 37 5.47 -7.16 7.19
CA GLY A 37 5.70 -5.82 6.67
C GLY A 37 4.36 -5.23 6.24
N SER A 38 3.77 -4.38 7.08
CA SER A 38 2.45 -3.79 6.86
C SER A 38 2.53 -2.31 6.52
N MET A 39 1.67 -1.87 5.61
CA MET A 39 1.47 -0.47 5.28
C MET A 39 0.16 0.01 5.87
N ILE A 40 0.18 1.16 6.54
CA ILE A 40 -0.98 1.84 7.10
C ILE A 40 -1.17 3.13 6.31
N CYS A 41 -2.22 3.16 5.49
CA CYS A 41 -2.67 4.35 4.79
C CYS A 41 -3.94 4.91 5.44
N GLY A 42 -4.11 6.22 5.39
CA GLY A 42 -5.31 6.88 5.86
C GLY A 42 -5.31 8.36 5.56
N TRP A 43 -6.41 9.01 5.90
CA TRP A 43 -6.55 10.45 5.84
C TRP A 43 -7.00 10.96 7.21
N ASP A 44 -6.25 11.90 7.77
CA ASP A 44 -6.61 12.56 9.03
C ASP A 44 -6.54 14.08 8.91
N LYS A 45 -6.55 14.81 10.03
CA LYS A 45 -6.55 16.28 10.04
C LYS A 45 -5.28 16.88 9.43
N GLU A 46 -4.18 16.12 9.39
CA GLU A 46 -2.91 16.54 8.78
C GLU A 46 -2.86 16.19 7.28
N GLY A 47 -3.90 15.53 6.76
CA GLY A 47 -4.02 15.14 5.36
C GLY A 47 -3.76 13.65 5.12
N PRO A 48 -3.32 13.27 3.91
CA PRO A 48 -3.00 11.88 3.59
C PRO A 48 -1.73 11.42 4.32
N GLY A 49 -1.85 10.33 5.07
CA GLY A 49 -0.75 9.72 5.81
C GLY A 49 -0.47 8.30 5.32
N LEU A 50 0.81 7.98 5.15
CA LEU A 50 1.28 6.64 4.83
C LEU A 50 2.46 6.26 5.74
N TYR A 51 2.32 5.10 6.39
CA TYR A 51 3.33 4.55 7.28
C TYR A 51 3.62 3.10 6.95
N TYR A 52 4.89 2.74 6.95
CA TYR A 52 5.36 1.37 6.94
C TYR A 52 5.71 0.92 8.35
N VAL A 53 5.27 -0.28 8.74
CA VAL A 53 5.58 -0.93 10.01
C VAL A 53 6.03 -2.36 9.76
N ASP A 54 7.18 -2.75 10.31
CA ASP A 54 7.70 -4.11 10.22
C ASP A 54 7.71 -4.87 11.57
N ASP A 55 8.12 -6.14 11.50
CA ASP A 55 8.32 -7.06 12.62
C ASP A 55 9.43 -6.64 13.59
N ASN A 56 10.37 -5.80 13.15
CA ASN A 56 11.38 -5.17 14.00
C ASN A 56 10.84 -3.95 14.76
N ALA A 57 9.54 -3.67 14.61
CA ALA A 57 8.86 -2.48 15.11
C ALA A 57 9.38 -1.17 14.49
N THR A 58 10.11 -1.25 13.38
CA THR A 58 10.49 -0.10 12.57
C THR A 58 9.22 0.59 12.12
N ARG A 59 9.19 1.91 12.22
CA ARG A 59 8.06 2.73 11.78
C ARG A 59 8.57 3.87 10.93
N LEU A 60 8.25 3.83 9.64
CA LEU A 60 8.66 4.83 8.67
C LEU A 60 7.45 5.57 8.14
N SER A 61 7.57 6.89 7.99
CA SER A 61 6.61 7.69 7.23
C SER A 61 7.22 8.02 5.88
N GLY A 62 6.42 7.99 4.83
CA GLY A 62 6.92 8.20 3.47
C GLY A 62 5.77 8.30 2.48
N ARG A 63 6.10 8.71 1.26
CA ARG A 63 5.11 8.92 0.19
C ARG A 63 4.82 7.68 -0.63
N MET A 64 5.77 6.74 -0.65
CA MET A 64 5.67 5.50 -1.40
C MET A 64 6.34 4.39 -0.62
N PHE A 65 5.68 3.24 -0.55
CA PHE A 65 6.24 2.01 -0.03
C PHE A 65 5.80 0.84 -0.91
N SER A 66 6.66 -0.16 -1.00
CA SER A 66 6.39 -1.46 -1.62
C SER A 66 7.05 -2.53 -0.74
N THR A 67 6.33 -3.63 -0.53
CA THR A 67 6.72 -4.73 0.37
C THR A 67 6.47 -6.08 -0.29
N GLY A 68 7.16 -7.12 0.15
CA GLY A 68 7.12 -8.47 -0.43
C GLY A 68 8.23 -8.74 -1.45
N CYS A 69 8.23 -9.96 -1.99
CA CYS A 69 9.23 -10.47 -2.93
C CYS A 69 9.24 -9.72 -4.28
N GLY A 70 8.09 -9.24 -4.75
CA GLY A 70 7.97 -8.41 -5.94
C GLY A 70 8.29 -6.92 -5.73
N SER A 71 8.71 -6.49 -4.53
CA SER A 71 8.77 -5.07 -4.17
C SER A 71 9.73 -4.26 -5.04
N SER A 72 10.92 -4.78 -5.33
CA SER A 72 11.92 -4.13 -6.19
C SER A 72 11.43 -3.87 -7.61
N PHE A 73 10.66 -4.80 -8.18
CA PHE A 73 10.07 -4.63 -9.52
C PHE A 73 8.98 -3.56 -9.52
N ALA A 74 8.13 -3.55 -8.49
CA ALA A 74 7.11 -2.54 -8.32
C ALA A 74 7.73 -1.14 -8.15
N TYR A 75 8.78 -1.00 -7.34
CA TYR A 75 9.51 0.26 -7.20
C TYR A 75 10.04 0.75 -8.54
N GLY A 76 10.72 -0.08 -9.33
CA GLY A 76 11.28 0.36 -10.62
C GLY A 76 10.25 0.93 -11.60
N VAL A 77 9.05 0.33 -11.65
CA VAL A 77 7.96 0.84 -12.50
C VAL A 77 7.34 2.10 -11.92
N VAL A 78 7.06 2.13 -10.61
CA VAL A 78 6.42 3.30 -10.00
C VAL A 78 7.37 4.50 -9.99
N ASP A 79 8.65 4.32 -9.62
CA ASP A 79 9.67 5.37 -9.61
C ASP A 79 9.89 5.98 -11.00
N SER A 80 9.83 5.18 -12.06
CA SER A 80 10.02 5.70 -13.43
C SER A 80 8.83 6.51 -13.96
N GLY A 81 7.62 6.29 -13.43
CA GLY A 81 6.40 6.96 -13.89
C GLY A 81 5.79 7.98 -12.92
N TYR A 82 6.26 8.02 -11.67
CA TYR A 82 5.69 8.87 -10.62
C TYR A 82 5.90 10.35 -10.90
N ARG A 83 4.82 11.13 -10.80
CA ARG A 83 4.85 12.60 -10.78
C ARG A 83 3.91 13.11 -9.70
N GLU A 84 4.19 14.29 -9.16
CA GLU A 84 3.34 14.88 -8.10
C GLU A 84 2.00 15.38 -8.64
N ASP A 85 1.97 15.77 -9.91
CA ASP A 85 0.86 16.39 -10.62
C ASP A 85 0.03 15.39 -11.44
N MET A 86 0.04 14.11 -11.05
CA MET A 86 -0.72 13.08 -11.74
C MET A 86 -2.22 13.24 -11.53
N THR A 87 -2.99 12.99 -12.59
CA THR A 87 -4.42 12.73 -12.47
C THR A 87 -4.67 11.42 -11.71
N VAL A 88 -5.86 11.28 -11.15
CA VAL A 88 -6.26 10.08 -10.42
C VAL A 88 -6.18 8.84 -11.32
N GLU A 89 -6.58 8.98 -12.58
CA GLU A 89 -6.56 7.93 -13.59
C GLU A 89 -5.13 7.50 -13.96
N GLU A 90 -4.21 8.46 -14.11
CA GLU A 90 -2.79 8.16 -14.34
C GLU A 90 -2.17 7.43 -13.14
N ALA A 91 -2.52 7.83 -11.91
CA ALA A 91 -2.03 7.18 -10.71
C ALA A 91 -2.52 5.72 -10.61
N TYR A 92 -3.78 5.47 -10.99
CA TYR A 92 -4.32 4.11 -11.07
C TYR A 92 -3.60 3.27 -12.12
N GLU A 93 -3.34 3.85 -13.29
CA GLU A 93 -2.62 3.15 -14.35
C GLU A 93 -1.19 2.79 -13.93
N LEU A 94 -0.46 3.74 -13.33
CA LEU A 94 0.88 3.50 -12.82
C LEU A 94 0.90 2.40 -11.75
N GLY A 95 -0.04 2.44 -10.81
CA GLY A 95 -0.16 1.42 -9.77
C GLY A 95 -0.45 0.03 -10.34
N ARG A 96 -1.36 -0.07 -11.32
CA ARG A 96 -1.69 -1.35 -11.98
C ARG A 96 -0.49 -1.91 -12.73
N ARG A 97 0.22 -1.07 -13.48
CA ARG A 97 1.44 -1.46 -14.19
C ARG A 97 2.51 -1.95 -13.22
N GLY A 98 2.73 -1.24 -12.12
CA GLY A 98 3.71 -1.62 -11.11
C GLY A 98 3.49 -3.03 -10.57
N ILE A 99 2.24 -3.35 -10.18
CA ILE A 99 1.89 -4.68 -9.70
C ILE A 99 1.96 -5.72 -10.84
N ALA A 100 1.41 -5.42 -12.01
CA ALA A 100 1.41 -6.35 -13.15
C ALA A 100 2.83 -6.75 -13.58
N HIS A 101 3.77 -5.80 -13.62
CA HIS A 101 5.16 -6.06 -13.93
C HIS A 101 5.86 -6.84 -12.81
N ALA A 102 5.58 -6.55 -11.55
CA ALA A 102 6.12 -7.31 -10.43
C ALA A 102 5.65 -8.77 -10.48
N THR A 103 4.36 -9.01 -10.66
CA THR A 103 3.78 -10.37 -10.80
C THR A 103 4.26 -11.11 -12.04
N HIS A 104 4.60 -10.41 -13.13
CA HIS A 104 5.15 -11.07 -14.32
C HIS A 104 6.56 -11.61 -14.10
N ARG A 105 7.34 -10.96 -13.22
CA ARG A 105 8.75 -11.30 -12.96
C ARG A 105 8.95 -12.17 -11.73
N ASP A 106 8.02 -12.13 -10.79
CA ASP A 106 8.07 -12.86 -9.53
C ASP A 106 7.14 -14.08 -9.55
N ALA A 107 7.72 -15.28 -9.52
CA ALA A 107 6.98 -16.54 -9.56
C ALA A 107 6.06 -16.77 -8.35
N TYR A 108 6.27 -16.04 -7.25
CA TYR A 108 5.46 -16.13 -6.03
C TYR A 108 4.31 -15.11 -5.98
N SER A 109 4.22 -14.21 -6.95
CA SER A 109 3.21 -13.15 -7.02
C SER A 109 2.26 -13.36 -8.21
N GLY A 110 0.95 -13.39 -7.99
CA GLY A 110 -0.04 -13.59 -9.06
C GLY A 110 -1.50 -13.45 -8.61
N GLY A 111 -2.43 -13.82 -9.48
CA GLY A 111 -3.87 -13.80 -9.21
C GLY A 111 -4.53 -12.47 -9.59
N PHE A 112 -4.89 -11.64 -8.61
CA PHE A 112 -5.66 -10.41 -8.85
C PHE A 112 -4.98 -9.17 -8.28
N VAL A 113 -4.95 -8.10 -9.07
CA VAL A 113 -4.62 -6.75 -8.58
C VAL A 113 -5.83 -6.18 -7.89
N ASN A 114 -5.73 -5.95 -6.57
CA ASN A 114 -6.77 -5.23 -5.81
C ASN A 114 -6.29 -3.80 -5.55
N MET A 115 -6.97 -2.82 -6.14
CA MET A 115 -6.61 -1.43 -6.03
C MET A 115 -7.60 -0.65 -5.16
N TYR A 116 -7.06 0.20 -4.29
CA TYR A 116 -7.81 1.06 -3.41
C TYR A 116 -7.29 2.49 -3.51
N HIS A 117 -8.19 3.46 -3.43
CA HIS A 117 -7.86 4.88 -3.40
C HIS A 117 -8.34 5.48 -2.08
N MET A 118 -7.41 6.01 -1.29
CA MET A 118 -7.71 6.72 -0.06
C MET A 118 -8.01 8.20 -0.35
N ARG A 119 -9.16 8.67 0.11
CA ARG A 119 -9.61 10.06 0.05
C ARG A 119 -9.91 10.58 1.45
N GLU A 120 -10.20 11.87 1.57
CA GLU A 120 -10.58 12.49 2.85
C GLU A 120 -11.84 11.87 3.47
N ASP A 121 -12.82 11.50 2.63
CA ASP A 121 -14.08 10.89 3.07
C ASP A 121 -13.96 9.39 3.41
N GLY A 122 -12.87 8.75 2.96
CA GLY A 122 -12.59 7.33 3.19
C GLY A 122 -11.93 6.69 1.98
N TRP A 123 -11.82 5.36 2.00
CA TRP A 123 -11.27 4.60 0.89
C TRP A 123 -12.37 4.11 -0.05
N ILE A 124 -12.04 4.05 -1.34
CA ILE A 124 -12.85 3.38 -2.36
C ILE A 124 -12.08 2.20 -2.95
N LYS A 125 -12.79 1.13 -3.30
CA LYS A 125 -12.22 0.05 -4.10
C LYS A 125 -12.28 0.47 -5.56
N VAL A 126 -11.11 0.63 -6.18
CA VAL A 126 -10.98 1.08 -7.57
C VAL A 126 -11.22 -0.09 -8.51
N CYS A 127 -10.51 -1.20 -8.31
CA CYS A 127 -10.68 -2.38 -9.14
C CYS A 127 -10.25 -3.68 -8.44
N LYS A 128 -10.68 -4.79 -9.04
CA LYS A 128 -10.12 -6.13 -8.85
C LYS A 128 -9.97 -6.74 -10.23
N GLU A 129 -8.76 -6.72 -10.79
CA GLU A 129 -8.48 -7.18 -12.16
C GLU A 129 -7.55 -8.41 -12.12
N ASP A 130 -7.76 -9.37 -13.01
CA ASP A 130 -6.86 -10.52 -13.15
C ASP A 130 -5.53 -10.05 -13.75
N VAL A 131 -4.43 -10.45 -13.11
CA VAL A 131 -3.08 -10.09 -13.53
C VAL A 131 -2.78 -10.61 -14.93
N SER A 132 -3.25 -11.81 -15.27
CA SER A 132 -2.99 -12.45 -16.56
C SER A 132 -3.65 -11.67 -17.69
N GLU A 133 -4.89 -11.22 -17.48
CA GLU A 133 -5.61 -10.36 -18.43
C GLU A 133 -4.94 -9.00 -18.57
N LEU A 134 -4.48 -8.41 -17.47
CA LEU A 134 -3.75 -7.13 -17.48
C LEU A 134 -2.44 -7.24 -18.28
N ILE A 135 -1.64 -8.29 -18.04
CA ILE A 135 -0.40 -8.52 -18.79
C ILE A 135 -0.69 -8.73 -20.29
N HIS A 136 -1.75 -9.45 -20.62
CA HIS A 136 -2.15 -9.65 -22.01
C HIS A 136 -2.54 -8.32 -22.68
N ARG A 137 -3.38 -7.51 -22.03
CA ARG A 137 -3.78 -6.18 -22.49
C ARG A 137 -2.58 -5.25 -22.72
N TYR A 138 -1.61 -5.26 -21.81
CA TYR A 138 -0.38 -4.45 -21.97
C TYR A 138 0.55 -4.97 -23.07
N ARG A 139 0.53 -6.27 -23.37
CA ARG A 139 1.27 -6.84 -24.50
C ARG A 139 0.62 -6.49 -25.84
N GLU A 140 -0.70 -6.49 -25.92
CA GLU A 140 -1.43 -6.16 -27.16
C GLU A 140 -1.36 -4.66 -27.49
N GLY A 141 -1.40 -3.77 -26.49
CA GLY A 141 -1.27 -2.32 -26.69
C GLY A 141 0.14 -1.82 -26.99
N MET A 142 1.14 -2.71 -27.06
CA MET A 142 2.53 -2.40 -27.40
C MET A 142 2.87 -2.64 -28.89
N PHE A 143 1.88 -3.04 -29.71
CA PHE A 143 2.01 -3.20 -31.17
C PHE A 143 0.98 -2.35 -31.92
#